data_AF-A0A1V4XQD5-F1
#
_entry.id   AF-A0A1V4XQD5-F1
#
_cell.length_a   1.000
_cell.length_b   1.000
_cell.length_c   1.000
_cell.angle_alpha   90.00
_cell.angle_beta   90.00
_cell.angle_gamma   90.00
#
_symmetry.space_group_name_H-M   'P 1'
#
loop_
_entity.id
_entity.type
_entity.pdbx_description
1 polymer ?
#
loop_
_entity_poly.entity_id
_entity_poly.type
_entity_poly.pdbx_seq_one_letter_code
_entity_poly.pdbx_strand_id
1 'polypeptide(L)'
;MSLGAGTVKTYITPKPFTPQNFKPHPAKETLLIISETVRFALKNLGYSVAEAPGYDPEIIRQIQAEGEVISDFLAKVLRARRTADRDELKKLTDTLKEQVSAILAASDRLKAIAANTGKPEWVNVYLQTVVTNLAEVDAIVKGLP
;
A
#
# COMPACT_ATOMS: atom_id res chain seq x y z
N MET A 1 -51.32 54.54 -4.58
CA MET A 1 -49.96 54.02 -4.28
C MET A 1 -49.91 52.57 -4.75
N SER A 2 -48.87 52.23 -5.52
CA SER A 2 -48.68 50.90 -6.15
C SER A 2 -48.22 49.88 -5.11
N LEU A 3 -48.85 48.70 -5.09
CA LEU A 3 -48.29 47.51 -4.46
C LEU A 3 -48.01 46.52 -5.58
N GLY A 4 -46.72 46.45 -5.95
CA GLY A 4 -46.20 45.58 -6.98
C GLY A 4 -46.41 44.11 -6.63
N ALA A 5 -46.80 43.34 -7.66
CA ALA A 5 -46.81 41.90 -7.63
C ALA A 5 -45.38 41.40 -7.35
N GLY A 6 -45.15 40.94 -6.12
CA GLY A 6 -43.92 40.27 -5.73
C GLY A 6 -43.80 38.94 -6.47
N THR A 7 -42.74 38.79 -7.25
CA THR A 7 -42.31 37.56 -7.90
C THR A 7 -42.24 36.41 -6.89
N VAL A 8 -43.07 35.38 -7.09
CA VAL A 8 -42.96 34.10 -6.39
C VAL A 8 -41.62 33.48 -6.76
N LYS A 9 -40.71 33.35 -5.79
CA LYS A 9 -39.47 32.58 -5.95
C LYS A 9 -39.87 31.13 -6.21
N THR A 10 -39.69 30.65 -7.44
CA THR A 10 -39.71 29.23 -7.75
C THR A 10 -38.53 28.59 -7.02
N TYR A 11 -38.84 27.86 -5.95
CA TYR A 11 -37.88 26.98 -5.30
C TYR A 11 -37.46 25.93 -6.32
N ILE A 12 -36.21 26.01 -6.80
CA ILE A 12 -35.60 24.93 -7.58
C ILE A 12 -35.41 23.79 -6.60
N THR A 13 -36.29 22.80 -6.62
CA THR A 13 -36.09 21.54 -5.89
C THR A 13 -34.76 20.96 -6.39
N PRO A 14 -33.76 20.71 -5.52
CA PRO A 14 -32.54 20.05 -5.94
C PRO A 14 -32.94 18.73 -6.61
N LYS A 15 -32.38 18.44 -7.78
CA LYS A 15 -32.56 17.12 -8.40
C LYS A 15 -32.26 16.06 -7.33
N PRO A 16 -33.08 15.00 -7.20
CA PRO A 16 -32.81 13.96 -6.23
C PRO A 16 -31.38 13.47 -6.41
N PHE A 17 -30.65 13.35 -5.30
CA PHE A 17 -29.33 12.74 -5.28
C PHE A 17 -29.48 11.37 -5.94
N THR A 18 -29.03 11.21 -7.18
CA THR A 18 -28.95 9.88 -7.80
C THR A 18 -27.89 9.14 -6.99
N PRO A 19 -28.22 8.06 -6.26
CA PRO A 19 -27.20 7.26 -5.61
C PRO A 19 -26.26 6.81 -6.72
N GLN A 20 -25.03 7.33 -6.75
CA GLN A 20 -24.00 6.74 -7.59
C GLN A 20 -23.85 5.32 -7.07
N ASN A 21 -24.29 4.36 -7.87
CA ASN A 21 -24.14 2.96 -7.58
C ASN A 21 -22.63 2.69 -7.61
N PHE A 22 -21.97 2.81 -6.46
CA PHE A 22 -20.56 2.49 -6.27
C PHE A 22 -20.43 0.98 -6.44
N LYS A 23 -20.42 0.51 -7.69
CA LYS A 23 -20.05 -0.87 -7.96
C LYS A 23 -18.61 -1.04 -7.47
N PRO A 24 -18.34 -1.98 -6.54
CA PRO A 24 -16.97 -2.26 -6.13
C PRO A 24 -16.14 -2.55 -7.38
N HIS A 25 -15.02 -1.84 -7.52
CA HIS A 25 -14.08 -2.11 -8.60
C HIS A 25 -13.10 -3.16 -8.08
N PRO A 26 -13.11 -4.40 -8.60
CA PRO A 26 -12.29 -5.49 -8.06
C PRO A 26 -10.82 -5.11 -7.90
N ALA A 27 -10.24 -4.42 -8.90
CA ALA A 27 -8.87 -3.91 -8.80
C ALA A 27 -8.62 -2.97 -7.61
N LYS A 28 -9.59 -2.12 -7.22
CA LYS A 28 -9.42 -1.18 -6.10
C LYS A 28 -9.48 -1.87 -4.74
N GLU A 29 -10.24 -2.97 -4.66
CA GLU A 29 -10.27 -3.84 -3.49
C GLU A 29 -8.97 -4.64 -3.38
N THR A 30 -8.50 -5.23 -4.48
CA THR A 30 -7.19 -5.90 -4.52
C THR A 30 -6.05 -4.93 -4.13
N LEU A 31 -6.05 -3.70 -4.65
CA LEU A 31 -5.07 -2.67 -4.28
C LEU A 31 -5.20 -2.23 -2.81
N LEU A 32 -6.40 -2.31 -2.20
CA LEU A 32 -6.56 -2.07 -0.76
C LEU A 32 -5.84 -3.17 0.03
N ILE A 33 -6.12 -4.44 -0.28
CA ILE A 33 -5.51 -5.60 0.39
C ILE A 33 -3.98 -5.51 0.26
N ILE A 34 -3.45 -5.30 -0.95
CA ILE A 34 -2.01 -5.11 -1.16
C ILE A 34 -1.47 -3.99 -0.26
N SER A 35 -2.15 -2.84 -0.19
CA SER A 35 -1.69 -1.72 0.62
C SER A 35 -1.68 -2.02 2.13
N GLU A 36 -2.64 -2.81 2.62
CA GLU A 36 -2.73 -3.21 4.03
C GLU A 36 -1.62 -4.22 4.37
N THR A 37 -1.41 -5.23 3.52
CA THR A 37 -0.33 -6.21 3.67
C THR A 37 1.04 -5.53 3.66
N VAL A 38 1.29 -4.60 2.73
CA VAL A 38 2.56 -3.85 2.68
C VAL A 38 2.74 -2.93 3.90
N ARG A 39 1.68 -2.27 4.37
CA ARG A 39 1.73 -1.47 5.62
C ARG A 39 2.07 -2.34 6.83
N PHE A 40 1.50 -3.55 6.90
CA PHE A 40 1.80 -4.49 7.97
C PHE A 40 3.25 -4.98 7.90
N ALA A 41 3.78 -5.24 6.69
CA ALA A 41 5.19 -5.53 6.49
C ALA A 41 6.09 -4.37 6.99
N LEU A 42 5.83 -3.13 6.58
CA LEU A 42 6.61 -1.97 7.03
C LEU A 42 6.55 -1.76 8.55
N LYS A 43 5.39 -2.02 9.18
CA LYS A 43 5.27 -1.97 10.64
C LYS A 43 6.19 -3.00 11.32
N ASN A 44 6.23 -4.23 10.82
CA ASN A 44 7.12 -5.27 11.36
C ASN A 44 8.59 -4.95 11.11
N LEU A 45 8.92 -4.40 9.95
CA LEU A 45 10.27 -3.93 9.64
C LEU A 45 10.70 -2.79 10.59
N GLY A 46 9.76 -1.91 10.96
CA GLY A 46 9.96 -0.89 12.00
C GLY A 46 10.30 -1.49 13.37
N TYR A 47 9.68 -2.62 13.74
CA TYR A 47 10.09 -3.35 14.94
C TYR A 47 11.48 -3.96 14.79
N SER A 48 11.80 -4.54 13.63
CA SER A 48 13.12 -5.12 13.33
C SER A 48 14.28 -4.15 13.51
N VAL A 49 14.08 -2.83 13.34
CA VAL A 49 15.14 -1.81 13.44
C VAL A 49 15.18 -1.06 14.78
N ALA A 50 14.35 -1.47 15.75
CA ALA A 50 14.34 -0.83 17.06
C ALA A 50 15.70 -1.00 17.75
N GLU A 51 16.33 0.11 18.12
CA GLU A 51 17.65 0.11 18.74
C GLU A 51 17.63 -0.72 20.04
N ALA A 52 18.60 -1.62 20.18
CA ALA A 52 18.76 -2.46 21.36
C ALA A 52 20.26 -2.71 21.65
N PRO A 53 20.66 -2.86 22.92
CA PRO A 53 22.04 -3.18 23.27
C PRO A 53 22.53 -4.46 22.57
N GLY A 54 23.66 -4.37 21.88
CA GLY A 54 24.26 -5.50 21.15
C GLY A 54 23.65 -5.77 19.77
N TYR A 55 22.72 -4.93 19.30
CA TYR A 55 22.24 -5.00 17.92
C TYR A 55 23.14 -4.21 16.99
N ASP A 56 23.68 -4.87 15.96
CA ASP A 56 24.63 -4.28 15.02
C ASP A 56 23.98 -3.13 14.20
N PRO A 57 24.50 -1.89 14.30
CA PRO A 57 24.01 -0.76 13.51
C PRO A 57 24.10 -0.95 11.99
N GLU A 58 25.02 -1.78 11.51
CA GLU A 58 25.14 -2.10 10.09
C GLU A 58 23.90 -2.85 9.59
N ILE A 59 23.45 -3.83 10.38
CA ILE A 59 22.27 -4.63 10.07
C ILE A 59 21.01 -3.75 10.10
N ILE A 60 20.90 -2.85 11.08
CA ILE A 60 19.83 -1.86 11.14
C ILE A 60 19.78 -1.07 9.83
N ARG A 61 20.93 -0.58 9.35
CA ARG A 61 21.02 0.21 8.11
C ARG A 61 20.61 -0.60 6.89
N GLN A 62 21.03 -1.85 6.80
CA GLN A 62 20.65 -2.75 5.71
C GLN A 62 19.12 -2.98 5.69
N ILE A 63 18.51 -3.23 6.84
CA ILE A 63 17.05 -3.41 6.94
C ILE A 63 16.32 -2.11 6.56
N GLN A 64 16.81 -0.95 6.99
CA GLN A 64 16.24 0.35 6.63
C GLN A 64 16.28 0.58 5.11
N ALA A 65 17.39 0.26 4.44
CA ALA A 65 17.52 0.39 2.99
C ALA A 65 16.49 -0.48 2.24
N GLU A 66 16.25 -1.71 2.69
CA GLU A 66 15.18 -2.54 2.12
C GLU A 66 13.78 -1.99 2.43
N GLY A 67 13.61 -1.38 3.61
CA GLY A 67 12.39 -0.67 4.00
C GLY A 67 12.01 0.47 3.04
N GLU A 68 12.99 1.19 2.50
CA GLU A 68 12.76 2.25 1.50
C GLU A 68 12.16 1.68 0.21
N VAL A 69 12.69 0.56 -0.29
CA VAL A 69 12.15 -0.13 -1.48
C VAL A 69 10.69 -0.54 -1.29
N ILE A 70 10.37 -1.08 -0.11
CA ILE A 70 9.02 -1.51 0.24
C ILE A 70 8.07 -0.30 0.37
N SER A 71 8.56 0.81 0.95
CA SER A 71 7.83 2.07 1.09
C SER A 71 7.50 2.70 -0.27
N ASP A 72 8.46 2.71 -1.19
CA ASP A 72 8.28 3.21 -2.55
C ASP A 72 7.23 2.41 -3.31
N PHE A 73 7.22 1.08 -3.14
CA PHE A 73 6.17 0.25 -3.71
C PHE A 73 4.79 0.58 -3.12
N LEU A 74 4.69 0.73 -1.79
CA LEU A 74 3.43 1.14 -1.14
C LEU A 74 2.90 2.46 -1.70
N ALA A 75 3.78 3.45 -1.89
CA ALA A 75 3.39 4.74 -2.45
C ALA A 75 2.74 4.59 -3.84
N LYS A 76 3.27 3.70 -4.68
CA LYS A 76 2.73 3.40 -6.02
C LYS A 76 1.40 2.66 -5.94
N VAL A 77 1.25 1.70 -5.04
CA VAL A 77 -0.05 1.02 -4.79
C VAL A 77 -1.11 2.02 -4.36
N LEU A 78 -0.78 2.91 -3.41
CA LEU A 78 -1.68 3.96 -2.93
C LEU A 78 -2.01 4.99 -4.01
N ARG A 79 -1.09 5.27 -4.94
CA ARG A 79 -1.35 6.10 -6.12
C ARG A 79 -2.36 5.40 -7.03
N ALA A 80 -2.09 4.15 -7.42
CA ALA A 80 -2.98 3.37 -8.27
C ALA A 80 -4.40 3.28 -7.70
N ARG A 81 -4.55 3.04 -6.40
CA ARG A 81 -5.86 2.96 -5.73
C ARG A 81 -6.66 4.25 -5.82
N ARG A 82 -5.99 5.41 -5.77
CA ARG A 82 -6.62 6.74 -5.84
C ARG A 82 -7.01 7.14 -7.26
N THR A 83 -6.46 6.49 -8.28
CA THR A 83 -6.77 6.78 -9.68
C THR A 83 -8.24 6.47 -10.00
N ALA A 84 -8.91 7.43 -10.63
CA ALA A 84 -10.30 7.30 -11.07
C ALA A 84 -10.40 6.86 -12.54
N ASP A 85 -9.42 7.25 -13.36
CA ASP A 85 -9.32 6.89 -14.77
C ASP A 85 -8.96 5.41 -14.93
N ARG A 86 -9.70 4.69 -15.79
CA ARG A 86 -9.54 3.23 -15.96
C ARG A 86 -8.29 2.87 -16.76
N ASP A 87 -7.93 3.67 -17.75
CA ASP A 87 -6.76 3.40 -18.59
C ASP A 87 -5.47 3.71 -17.84
N GLU A 88 -5.47 4.78 -17.05
CA GLU A 88 -4.38 5.08 -16.12
C GLU A 88 -4.28 4.03 -15.02
N LEU A 89 -5.41 3.58 -14.45
CA LEU A 89 -5.42 2.50 -13.46
C LEU A 89 -4.78 1.23 -14.02
N LYS A 90 -5.13 0.83 -15.25
CA LYS A 90 -4.54 -0.33 -15.91
C LYS A 90 -3.02 -0.20 -16.10
N LYS A 91 -2.56 0.96 -16.60
CA LYS A 91 -1.12 1.23 -16.73
C LYS A 91 -0.38 1.12 -15.39
N LEU A 92 -0.98 1.65 -14.33
CA LEU A 92 -0.40 1.58 -12.99
C LEU A 92 -0.40 0.15 -12.45
N THR A 93 -1.46 -0.64 -12.65
CA THR A 93 -1.48 -2.06 -12.24
C THR A 93 -0.47 -2.90 -13.01
N ASP A 94 -0.28 -2.66 -14.30
CA ASP A 94 0.74 -3.34 -15.10
C ASP A 94 2.15 -2.96 -14.62
N THR A 95 2.39 -1.68 -14.32
CA THR A 95 3.64 -1.21 -13.71
C THR A 95 3.91 -1.89 -12.36
N LEU A 96 2.87 -2.09 -11.53
CA LEU A 96 3.00 -2.78 -10.24
C LEU A 96 3.40 -4.25 -10.43
N LYS A 97 2.88 -4.94 -11.46
CA LYS A 97 3.27 -6.31 -11.81
C LYS A 97 4.74 -6.39 -12.21
N GLU A 98 5.27 -5.43 -12.96
CA GLU A 98 6.69 -5.38 -13.32
C GLU A 98 7.60 -5.13 -12.11
N GLN A 99 7.14 -4.29 -11.18
CA GLN A 99 7.92 -3.88 -10.01
C GLN A 99 7.87 -4.86 -8.84
N VAL A 100 7.00 -5.87 -8.88
CA VAL A 100 6.90 -6.90 -7.84
C VAL A 100 8.22 -7.63 -7.61
N SER A 101 9.00 -7.80 -8.68
CA SER A 101 10.34 -8.42 -8.67
C SER A 101 11.33 -7.67 -7.77
N ALA A 102 11.27 -6.34 -7.73
CA ALA A 102 12.13 -5.52 -6.89
C ALA A 102 11.84 -5.73 -5.40
N ILE A 103 10.58 -5.94 -5.03
CA ILE A 103 10.16 -6.22 -3.66
C ILE A 103 10.58 -7.63 -3.24
N LEU A 104 10.44 -8.61 -4.15
CA LEU A 104 10.91 -9.97 -3.88
C LEU A 104 12.43 -10.00 -3.69
N ALA A 105 13.18 -9.22 -4.47
CA ALA A 105 14.62 -9.07 -4.26
C ALA A 105 14.94 -8.43 -2.89
N ALA A 106 14.15 -7.46 -2.43
CA ALA A 106 14.27 -6.91 -1.09
C ALA A 106 13.96 -7.96 -0.01
N SER A 107 12.91 -8.76 -0.23
CA SER A 107 12.55 -9.89 0.63
C SER A 107 13.68 -10.93 0.74
N ASP A 108 14.35 -11.27 -0.36
CA ASP A 108 15.47 -12.21 -0.36
C ASP A 108 16.67 -11.66 0.42
N ARG A 109 16.96 -10.36 0.30
CA ARG A 109 18.00 -9.69 1.09
C ARG A 109 17.66 -9.67 2.58
N LEU A 110 16.41 -9.37 2.94
CA LEU A 110 15.94 -9.45 4.33
C LEU A 110 16.01 -10.88 4.90
N LYS A 111 15.73 -11.90 4.08
CA LYS A 111 15.90 -13.30 4.45
C LYS A 111 17.37 -13.66 4.70
N ALA A 112 18.28 -13.15 3.86
CA ALA A 112 19.72 -13.34 4.06
C ALA A 112 20.21 -12.65 5.33
N ILE A 113 19.71 -11.45 5.64
CA ILE A 113 19.98 -10.76 6.90
C ILE A 113 19.52 -11.65 8.07
N ALA A 114 18.26 -12.09 8.07
CA ALA A 114 17.69 -12.92 9.14
C ALA A 114 18.46 -14.24 9.38
N ALA A 115 19.04 -14.83 8.33
CA ALA A 115 19.85 -16.04 8.44
C ALA A 115 21.25 -15.77 9.03
N ASN A 116 21.77 -14.56 8.88
CA ASN A 116 23.12 -14.17 9.30
C ASN A 116 23.14 -13.37 10.63
N THR A 117 21.99 -12.85 11.07
CA THR A 117 21.84 -12.22 12.39
C THR A 117 21.66 -13.27 13.48
N GLY A 118 22.72 -13.50 14.25
CA GLY A 118 22.69 -14.38 15.42
C GLY A 118 21.83 -13.84 16.58
N LYS A 119 21.64 -12.51 16.71
CA LYS A 119 20.85 -11.83 17.75
C LYS A 119 20.51 -10.39 17.31
N PRO A 120 19.45 -9.76 17.86
CA PRO A 120 18.42 -10.34 18.73
C PRO A 120 17.45 -11.29 18.01
N GLU A 121 17.03 -12.39 18.66
CA GLU A 121 16.13 -13.39 18.07
C GLU A 121 14.79 -12.80 17.58
N TRP A 122 14.29 -11.78 18.26
CA TRP A 122 13.05 -11.10 17.88
C TRP A 122 13.16 -10.41 16.51
N VAL A 123 14.35 -9.95 16.10
CA VAL A 123 14.58 -9.35 14.76
C VAL A 123 14.22 -10.36 13.69
N ASN A 124 14.67 -11.61 13.85
CA ASN A 124 14.42 -12.68 12.89
C ASN A 124 12.92 -12.98 12.76
N VAL A 125 12.17 -12.98 13.87
CA VAL A 125 10.71 -13.20 13.85
C VAL A 125 9.99 -12.13 13.01
N TYR A 126 10.33 -10.86 13.23
CA TYR A 126 9.74 -9.76 12.45
C TYR A 126 10.19 -9.79 10.99
N LEU A 127 11.46 -10.09 10.70
CA LEU A 127 11.96 -10.21 9.33
C LEU A 127 11.29 -11.36 8.57
N GLN A 128 11.08 -12.52 9.19
CA GLN A 128 10.34 -13.64 8.59
C GLN A 128 8.87 -13.29 8.35
N THR A 129 8.27 -12.50 9.24
CA THR A 129 6.91 -11.98 9.05
C THR A 129 6.85 -11.04 7.85
N VAL A 130 7.84 -10.15 7.70
CA VAL A 130 7.98 -9.28 6.51
C VAL A 130 8.07 -10.12 5.24
N VAL A 131 8.98 -11.10 5.19
CA VAL A 131 9.17 -11.99 4.04
C VAL A 131 7.87 -12.71 3.65
N THR A 132 7.13 -13.25 4.62
CA THR A 132 5.83 -13.89 4.39
C THR A 132 4.82 -12.91 3.77
N ASN A 133 4.71 -11.70 4.33
CA ASN A 133 3.80 -10.68 3.80
C ASN A 133 4.17 -10.25 2.37
N LEU A 134 5.46 -10.14 2.04
CA LEU A 134 5.91 -9.76 0.70
C LEU A 134 5.65 -10.88 -0.33
N ALA A 135 5.75 -12.15 0.08
CA ALA A 135 5.34 -13.27 -0.76
C ALA A 135 3.82 -13.28 -1.02
N GLU A 136 3.00 -12.92 -0.03
CA GLU A 136 1.56 -12.75 -0.21
C GLU A 136 1.25 -11.60 -1.18
N VAL A 137 1.95 -10.46 -1.06
CA VAL A 137 1.83 -9.33 -2.00
C VAL A 137 2.11 -9.78 -3.44
N ASP A 138 3.13 -10.59 -3.68
CA ASP A 138 3.41 -11.12 -5.01
C ASP A 138 2.25 -11.94 -5.58
N ALA A 139 1.70 -12.86 -4.79
CA ALA A 139 0.55 -13.66 -5.19
C ALA A 139 -0.67 -12.79 -5.54
N ILE A 140 -0.93 -11.74 -4.75
CA ILE A 140 -2.07 -10.84 -4.96
C ILE A 140 -1.84 -9.91 -6.16
N VAL A 141 -0.64 -9.37 -6.33
CA VAL A 141 -0.29 -8.48 -7.46
C VAL A 141 -0.43 -9.20 -8.80
N LYS A 142 -0.03 -10.48 -8.86
CA LYS A 142 -0.24 -11.32 -10.06
C LYS A 142 -1.71 -11.52 -10.42
N GLY A 143 -2.61 -11.40 -9.45
CA GLY A 143 -4.07 -11.47 -9.62
C GLY A 143 -4.74 -10.14 -9.97
N LEU A 144 -3.99 -9.02 -10.08
CA LEU A 144 -4.55 -7.75 -10.54
C LEU A 144 -5.05 -7.88 -11.99
N PRO A 145 -6.23 -7.32 -12.32
CA PRO A 145 -6.80 -7.37 -13.66
C PRO A 145 -5.99 -6.58 -14.71
#